data_AF-A0A6I3F9L9-F1
#
_entry.id   AF-A0A6I3F9L9-F1
#
_cell.length_a   1.000
_cell.length_b   1.000
_cell.length_c   1.000
_cell.angle_alpha   90.00
_cell.angle_beta   90.00
_cell.angle_gamma   90.00
#
_symmetry.space_group_name_H-M   'P 1'
#
loop_
_entity.id
_entity.type
_entity.pdbx_description
1 polymer ?
#
loop_
_entity_poly.entity_id
_entity_poly.type
_entity_poly.pdbx_seq_one_letter_code
_entity_poly.pdbx_strand_id
1 'polypeptide(L)'
;MPNDFSARNISAKTADPLTLDELSLTADSIAKLQLPNGMIPWFENGHCDPWNHVETAMALDVMGRHDNAQLAYEWLRTTQRTDGSWYNYFHSDGKVEETKLDSNVCAYIGTGLWHHWLCTQDRETLKHFWPMLESAMTWVLKMRRNDGTILWAREENEKPWDYALLTGCSSIRHALISASKIAAVLNTA
;
A
#
# COMPACT_ATOMS: atom_id res chain seq x y z
N MET A 1 -27.77 -16.48 46.66
CA MET A 1 -26.29 -16.58 46.66
C MET A 1 -25.75 -15.36 45.93
N PRO A 2 -24.93 -14.50 46.54
CA PRO A 2 -24.27 -13.42 45.80
C PRO A 2 -23.06 -14.00 45.05
N ASN A 3 -23.00 -13.77 43.74
CA ASN A 3 -21.83 -14.07 42.92
C ASN A 3 -20.71 -13.08 43.23
N ASP A 4 -19.62 -13.59 43.82
CA ASP A 4 -18.36 -12.89 44.01
C ASP A 4 -17.65 -12.75 42.65
N PHE A 5 -17.85 -11.61 42.00
CA PHE A 5 -16.99 -11.15 40.92
C PHE A 5 -15.79 -10.43 41.52
N SER A 6 -14.87 -11.18 42.12
CA SER A 6 -13.51 -10.70 42.34
C SER A 6 -12.88 -10.48 40.96
N ALA A 7 -12.90 -9.23 40.53
CA ALA A 7 -12.17 -8.78 39.35
C ALA A 7 -10.70 -9.15 39.56
N ARG A 8 -10.24 -10.17 38.83
CA ARG A 8 -8.82 -10.43 38.67
C ARG A 8 -8.24 -9.15 38.05
N ASN A 9 -7.55 -8.36 38.86
CA ASN A 9 -6.64 -7.33 38.41
C ASN A 9 -5.55 -8.00 37.58
N ILE A 10 -5.84 -8.25 36.30
CA ILE A 10 -4.81 -8.45 35.29
C ILE A 10 -4.22 -7.06 35.11
N SER A 11 -3.20 -6.74 35.91
CA SER A 11 -2.26 -5.69 35.57
C SER A 11 -1.67 -6.10 34.23
N ALA A 12 -2.24 -5.57 33.15
CA ALA A 12 -1.60 -5.57 31.86
C ALA A 12 -0.34 -4.74 32.06
N LYS A 13 0.78 -5.40 32.37
CA LYS A 13 2.10 -4.83 32.16
C LYS A 13 2.11 -4.43 30.70
N THR A 14 1.90 -3.15 30.42
CA THR A 14 2.20 -2.59 29.11
C THR A 14 3.67 -2.91 28.88
N ALA A 15 3.95 -3.77 27.89
CA ALA A 15 5.31 -4.01 27.48
C ALA A 15 5.97 -2.66 27.20
N ASP A 16 7.25 -2.53 27.55
CA ASP A 16 8.01 -1.33 27.22
C ASP A 16 7.91 -1.09 25.70
N PRO A 17 7.80 0.18 25.25
CA PRO A 17 7.75 0.48 23.84
C PRO A 17 9.01 -0.04 23.14
N LEU A 18 8.87 -0.54 21.91
CA LEU A 18 9.99 -1.04 21.10
C LEU A 18 11.08 0.03 20.99
N THR A 19 12.33 -0.41 21.16
CA THR A 19 13.52 0.42 20.96
C THR A 19 13.76 0.67 19.47
N LEU A 20 14.53 1.72 19.15
CA LEU A 20 14.94 1.98 17.76
C LEU A 20 15.76 0.82 17.17
N ASP A 21 16.55 0.12 17.97
CA ASP A 21 17.32 -1.05 17.52
C ASP A 21 16.38 -2.20 17.15
N GLU A 22 15.33 -2.47 17.94
CA GLU A 22 14.31 -3.48 17.62
C GLU A 22 13.52 -3.11 16.36
N LEU A 23 13.17 -1.83 16.20
CA LEU A 23 12.54 -1.34 14.96
C LEU A 23 13.48 -1.47 13.76
N SER A 24 14.78 -1.20 13.93
CA SER A 24 15.77 -1.38 12.86
C SER A 24 15.90 -2.85 12.47
N LEU A 25 15.90 -3.78 13.44
CA LEU A 25 15.89 -5.22 13.17
C LEU A 25 14.64 -5.65 12.38
N THR A 26 13.50 -5.01 12.64
CA THR A 26 12.25 -5.24 11.90
C THR A 26 12.37 -4.74 10.45
N ALA A 27 12.93 -3.55 10.22
CA ALA A 27 13.16 -3.08 8.85
C ALA A 27 14.21 -3.93 8.11
N ASP A 28 15.25 -4.40 8.79
CA ASP A 28 16.25 -5.28 8.19
C ASP A 28 15.69 -6.65 7.81
N SER A 29 14.67 -7.15 8.52
CA SER A 29 13.99 -8.40 8.14
C SER A 29 13.14 -8.21 6.88
N ILE A 30 12.44 -7.07 6.75
CA ILE A 30 11.71 -6.68 5.53
C ILE A 30 12.68 -6.53 4.36
N ALA A 31 13.78 -5.81 4.54
CA ALA A 31 14.78 -5.59 3.49
C ALA A 31 15.40 -6.90 2.98
N LYS A 32 15.58 -7.91 3.85
CA LYS A 32 16.09 -9.24 3.48
C LYS A 32 15.11 -10.04 2.61
N LEU A 33 13.81 -9.76 2.67
CA LEU A 33 12.82 -10.42 1.82
C LEU A 33 12.79 -9.82 0.41
N GLN A 34 13.27 -8.58 0.24
CA GLN A 34 13.19 -7.88 -1.03
C GLN A 34 14.00 -8.61 -2.12
N LEU A 35 13.33 -8.91 -3.23
CA LEU A 35 13.92 -9.52 -4.41
C LEU A 35 14.66 -8.47 -5.25
N PRO A 36 15.61 -8.88 -6.13
CA PRO A 36 16.36 -7.95 -6.97
C PRO A 36 15.51 -7.07 -7.90
N ASN A 37 14.30 -7.51 -8.24
CA ASN A 37 13.35 -6.73 -9.05
C ASN A 37 12.51 -5.74 -8.21
N GLY A 38 12.71 -5.70 -6.90
CA GLY A 38 12.04 -4.82 -5.95
C GLY A 38 10.83 -5.39 -5.24
N MET A 39 10.28 -6.53 -5.67
CA MET A 39 9.16 -7.19 -4.99
C MET A 39 9.54 -7.55 -3.55
N ILE A 40 8.64 -7.30 -2.59
CA ILE A 40 8.79 -7.74 -1.20
C ILE A 40 7.66 -8.73 -0.91
N PRO A 41 7.91 -10.06 -0.98
CA PRO A 41 6.90 -11.06 -0.66
C PRO A 41 6.60 -11.07 0.84
N TRP A 42 5.45 -11.63 1.22
CA TRP A 42 5.02 -11.74 2.62
C TRP A 42 6.00 -12.54 3.48
N PHE A 43 6.66 -13.52 2.88
CA PHE A 43 7.68 -14.37 3.46
C PHE A 43 8.54 -14.95 2.34
N GLU A 44 9.60 -15.67 2.69
CA GLU A 44 10.51 -16.26 1.70
C GLU A 44 9.76 -17.20 0.73
N ASN A 45 9.84 -16.92 -0.58
CA ASN A 45 9.11 -17.60 -1.65
C ASN A 45 7.57 -17.51 -1.57
N GLY A 46 7.03 -16.61 -0.75
CA GLY A 46 5.60 -16.37 -0.61
C GLY A 46 4.99 -15.53 -1.74
N HIS A 47 3.71 -15.21 -1.58
CA HIS A 47 3.03 -14.26 -2.45
C HIS A 47 3.28 -12.81 -2.06
N CYS A 48 2.93 -11.92 -2.97
CA CYS A 48 2.98 -10.48 -2.81
C CYS A 48 1.68 -9.87 -3.36
N ASP A 49 1.14 -8.88 -2.66
CA ASP A 49 0.06 -8.03 -3.15
C ASP A 49 0.48 -6.55 -3.07
N PRO A 50 -0.06 -5.69 -3.94
CA PRO A 50 0.32 -4.27 -3.97
C PRO A 50 0.04 -3.51 -2.67
N TRP A 51 -0.93 -3.93 -1.84
CA TRP A 51 -1.25 -3.24 -0.59
C TRP A 51 -0.16 -3.47 0.45
N ASN A 52 0.09 -4.73 0.81
CA ASN A 52 1.12 -5.08 1.79
C ASN A 52 2.50 -4.65 1.30
N HIS A 53 2.75 -4.70 -0.02
CA HIS A 53 3.99 -4.24 -0.61
C HIS A 53 4.22 -2.73 -0.45
N VAL A 54 3.16 -1.91 -0.50
CA VAL A 54 3.28 -0.48 -0.17
C VAL A 54 3.53 -0.28 1.33
N GLU A 55 2.91 -1.07 2.21
CA GLU A 55 3.16 -0.98 3.67
C GLU A 55 4.61 -1.33 4.02
N THR A 56 5.19 -2.34 3.38
CA THR A 56 6.61 -2.70 3.58
C THR A 56 7.54 -1.61 3.05
N ALA A 57 7.23 -0.98 1.91
CA ALA A 57 7.97 0.19 1.42
C ALA A 57 7.92 1.36 2.41
N MET A 58 6.76 1.63 3.01
CA MET A 58 6.61 2.68 4.04
C MET A 58 7.41 2.35 5.31
N ALA A 59 7.43 1.07 5.73
CA ALA A 59 8.23 0.62 6.87
C ALA A 59 9.75 0.78 6.61
N LEU A 60 10.20 0.53 5.38
CA LEU A 60 11.58 0.77 4.97
C LEU A 60 11.91 2.27 4.98
N ASP A 61 11.01 3.10 4.46
CA ASP A 61 11.20 4.56 4.43
C ASP A 61 11.33 5.17 5.82
N VAL A 62 10.44 4.83 6.76
CA VAL A 62 10.48 5.41 8.11
C VAL A 62 11.76 5.02 8.87
N MET A 63 12.38 3.89 8.50
CA MET A 63 13.64 3.41 9.06
C MET A 63 14.88 3.78 8.21
N GLY A 64 14.74 4.69 7.24
CA GLY A 64 15.84 5.24 6.47
C GLY A 64 16.40 4.32 5.38
N ARG A 65 15.70 3.25 5.02
CA ARG A 65 16.06 2.33 3.92
C ARG A 65 15.42 2.82 2.60
N HIS A 66 15.68 4.07 2.24
CA HIS A 66 15.01 4.74 1.12
C HIS A 66 15.28 4.07 -0.23
N ASP A 67 16.49 3.55 -0.46
CA ASP A 67 16.82 2.83 -1.69
C ASP A 67 15.96 1.56 -1.85
N ASN A 68 15.74 0.82 -0.75
CA ASN A 68 14.85 -0.33 -0.75
C ASN A 68 13.40 0.08 -1.02
N ALA A 69 12.93 1.18 -0.42
CA ALA A 69 11.58 1.69 -0.66
C ALA A 69 11.38 2.14 -2.12
N GLN A 70 12.34 2.86 -2.70
CA GLN A 70 12.30 3.26 -4.11
C GLN A 70 12.28 2.04 -5.04
N LEU A 71 13.09 1.01 -4.76
CA LEU A 71 13.09 -0.22 -5.52
C LEU A 71 11.74 -0.97 -5.42
N ALA A 72 11.08 -0.91 -4.25
CA ALA A 72 9.74 -1.45 -4.08
C ALA A 72 8.70 -0.72 -4.94
N TYR A 73 8.74 0.61 -5.03
CA TYR A 73 7.88 1.37 -5.93
C TYR A 73 8.20 1.13 -7.42
N GLU A 74 9.46 0.86 -7.75
CA GLU A 74 9.86 0.51 -9.12
C GLU A 74 9.26 -0.84 -9.57
N TRP A 75 9.15 -1.81 -8.65
CA TRP A 75 8.42 -3.04 -8.93
C TRP A 75 6.95 -2.78 -9.27
N LEU A 76 6.27 -1.92 -8.51
CA LEU A 76 4.88 -1.54 -8.81
C LEU A 76 4.79 -0.85 -10.18
N ARG A 77 5.72 0.05 -10.48
CA ARG A 77 5.76 0.78 -11.76
C ARG A 77 5.92 -0.16 -12.95
N THR A 78 6.75 -1.18 -12.82
CA THR A 78 7.05 -2.13 -13.91
C THR A 78 6.00 -3.23 -14.06
N THR A 79 5.23 -3.53 -13.01
CA THR A 79 4.15 -4.53 -13.02
C THR A 79 2.75 -3.94 -13.21
N GLN A 80 2.62 -2.61 -13.21
CA GLN A 80 1.34 -1.94 -13.43
C GLN A 80 0.77 -2.32 -14.80
N ARG A 81 -0.53 -2.65 -14.82
CA ARG A 81 -1.26 -2.89 -16.07
C ARG A 81 -1.42 -1.60 -16.86
N THR A 82 -1.67 -1.75 -18.15
CA THR A 82 -1.87 -0.60 -19.06
C THR A 82 -3.07 0.26 -18.71
N ASP A 83 -4.06 -0.28 -17.99
CA ASP A 83 -5.24 0.47 -17.51
C ASP A 83 -5.01 1.18 -16.17
N GLY A 84 -3.85 1.00 -15.54
CA GLY A 84 -3.45 1.66 -14.28
C GLY A 84 -3.65 0.83 -13.02
N SER A 85 -4.26 -0.35 -13.12
CA SER A 85 -4.47 -1.24 -11.99
C SER A 85 -3.34 -2.25 -11.80
N TRP A 86 -3.39 -2.99 -10.69
CA TRP A 86 -2.58 -4.18 -10.44
C TRP A 86 -3.50 -5.36 -10.17
N TYR A 87 -3.01 -6.57 -10.48
CA TYR A 87 -3.66 -7.80 -10.02
C TYR A 87 -3.54 -7.95 -8.50
N ASN A 88 -4.43 -8.72 -7.90
CA ASN A 88 -4.54 -8.81 -6.45
C ASN A 88 -3.35 -9.54 -5.82
N TYR A 89 -2.85 -10.61 -6.44
CA TYR A 89 -1.68 -11.33 -5.96
C TYR A 89 -0.73 -11.78 -7.07
N PHE A 90 0.55 -11.82 -6.71
CA PHE A 90 1.66 -12.34 -7.50
C PHE A 90 2.45 -13.35 -6.68
N HIS A 91 2.94 -14.40 -7.33
CA HIS A 91 3.97 -15.28 -6.77
C HIS A 91 5.34 -14.59 -6.79
N SER A 92 6.27 -15.03 -5.93
CA SER A 92 7.65 -14.52 -5.88
C SER A 92 8.41 -14.62 -7.21
N ASP A 93 8.01 -15.50 -8.13
CA ASP A 93 8.59 -15.60 -9.47
C ASP A 93 8.02 -14.57 -10.47
N GLY A 94 7.12 -13.68 -10.01
CA GLY A 94 6.49 -12.63 -10.79
C GLY A 94 5.24 -13.07 -11.55
N LYS A 95 4.84 -14.34 -11.48
CA LYS A 95 3.59 -14.80 -12.10
C LYS A 95 2.38 -14.28 -11.33
N VAL A 96 1.31 -13.98 -12.06
CA VAL A 96 0.02 -13.59 -11.48
C VAL A 96 -0.61 -14.80 -10.81
N GLU A 97 -1.01 -14.64 -9.56
CA GLU A 97 -1.70 -15.65 -8.76
C GLU A 97 -3.22 -15.42 -8.75
N GLU A 98 -3.67 -14.18 -8.51
CA GLU A 98 -5.09 -13.81 -8.49
C GLU A 98 -5.32 -12.56 -9.35
N THR A 99 -6.17 -12.68 -10.38
CA THR A 99 -6.41 -11.63 -11.38
C THR A 99 -7.48 -10.60 -10.98
N LYS A 100 -8.15 -10.78 -9.83
CA LYS A 100 -9.10 -9.81 -9.28
C LYS A 100 -8.45 -8.42 -9.18
N LEU A 101 -9.22 -7.38 -9.46
CA LEU A 101 -8.77 -5.99 -9.38
C LEU A 101 -9.50 -5.29 -8.23
N ASP A 102 -8.75 -4.89 -7.20
CA ASP A 102 -9.26 -4.23 -6.00
C ASP A 102 -8.94 -2.72 -6.04
N SER A 103 -9.98 -1.89 -5.89
CA SER A 103 -9.89 -0.43 -5.94
C SER A 103 -9.10 0.19 -4.80
N ASN A 104 -9.20 -0.33 -3.57
CA ASN A 104 -8.42 0.21 -2.46
C ASN A 104 -6.97 -0.23 -2.54
N VAL A 105 -6.70 -1.45 -2.99
CA VAL A 105 -5.33 -1.93 -3.26
C VAL A 105 -4.66 -1.05 -4.31
N CYS A 106 -5.31 -0.80 -5.45
CA CYS A 106 -4.75 0.05 -6.50
C CYS A 106 -4.61 1.52 -6.08
N ALA A 107 -5.48 2.02 -5.19
CA ALA A 107 -5.37 3.39 -4.72
C ALA A 107 -4.16 3.59 -3.80
N TYR A 108 -3.76 2.56 -3.05
CA TYR A 108 -2.90 2.72 -1.88
C TYR A 108 -1.48 3.24 -2.22
N ILE A 109 -1.02 3.09 -3.46
CA ILE A 109 0.22 3.70 -3.96
C ILE A 109 0.29 5.22 -3.74
N GLY A 110 -0.84 5.93 -3.77
CA GLY A 110 -0.89 7.36 -3.47
C GLY A 110 -0.50 7.68 -2.04
N THR A 111 -0.88 6.83 -1.08
CA THR A 111 -0.46 6.93 0.31
C THR A 111 1.02 6.62 0.46
N GLY A 112 1.50 5.54 -0.17
CA GLY A 112 2.91 5.14 -0.13
C GLY A 112 3.85 6.24 -0.64
N LEU A 113 3.61 6.78 -1.83
CA LEU A 113 4.44 7.84 -2.40
C LEU A 113 4.39 9.13 -1.60
N TRP A 114 3.24 9.48 -1.00
CA TRP A 114 3.16 10.65 -0.13
C TRP A 114 3.93 10.43 1.16
N HIS A 115 3.89 9.22 1.73
CA HIS A 115 4.71 8.84 2.87
C HIS A 115 6.21 8.90 2.52
N HIS A 116 6.62 8.36 1.37
CA HIS A 116 8.00 8.46 0.89
C HIS A 116 8.47 9.92 0.84
N TRP A 117 7.67 10.80 0.22
CA TRP A 117 7.95 12.23 0.20
C TRP A 117 8.10 12.83 1.59
N LEU A 118 7.21 12.50 2.53
CA LEU A 118 7.34 12.99 3.91
C LEU A 118 8.65 12.56 4.57
N CYS A 119 9.15 11.36 4.26
CA CYS A 119 10.43 10.86 4.76
C CYS A 119 11.64 11.50 4.07
N THR A 120 11.60 11.69 2.75
CA THR A 120 12.81 12.02 1.96
C THR A 120 12.85 13.44 1.42
N GLN A 121 11.69 14.07 1.21
CA GLN A 121 11.54 15.31 0.43
C GLN A 121 12.18 15.22 -0.97
N ASP A 122 12.25 14.01 -1.55
CA ASP A 122 12.81 13.78 -2.88
C ASP A 122 11.76 14.01 -3.97
N ARG A 123 11.90 15.14 -4.66
CA ARG A 123 10.97 15.56 -5.71
C ARG A 123 11.20 14.80 -7.02
N GLU A 124 12.43 14.37 -7.28
CA GLU A 124 12.74 13.65 -8.53
C GLU A 124 12.14 12.24 -8.49
N THR A 125 12.18 11.58 -7.34
CA THR A 125 11.47 10.31 -7.14
C THR A 125 9.95 10.46 -7.34
N LEU A 126 9.34 11.52 -6.79
CA LEU A 126 7.92 11.78 -7.04
C LEU A 126 7.60 12.00 -8.53
N LYS A 127 8.44 12.76 -9.25
CA LYS A 127 8.26 12.98 -10.69
C LYS A 127 8.37 11.67 -11.47
N HIS A 128 9.34 10.82 -11.11
CA HIS A 128 9.55 9.52 -11.74
C HIS A 128 8.33 8.61 -11.62
N PHE A 129 7.71 8.57 -10.44
CA PHE A 129 6.54 7.74 -10.17
C PHE A 129 5.18 8.39 -10.48
N TRP A 130 5.16 9.68 -10.84
CA TRP A 130 3.91 10.41 -11.12
C TRP A 130 3.02 9.74 -12.18
N PRO A 131 3.53 9.30 -13.36
CA PRO A 131 2.68 8.68 -14.37
C PRO A 131 1.98 7.39 -13.88
N MET A 132 2.68 6.59 -13.06
CA MET A 132 2.09 5.39 -12.44
C MET A 132 0.97 5.77 -11.47
N LEU A 133 1.23 6.75 -10.60
CA LEU A 133 0.25 7.23 -9.64
C LEU A 133 -1.00 7.81 -10.33
N GLU A 134 -0.81 8.68 -11.32
CA GLU A 134 -1.89 9.31 -12.06
C GLU A 134 -2.77 8.27 -12.78
N SER A 135 -2.14 7.26 -13.39
CA SER A 135 -2.85 6.15 -14.04
C SER A 135 -3.68 5.35 -13.03
N ALA A 136 -3.11 5.03 -11.86
CA ALA A 136 -3.81 4.33 -10.80
C ALA A 136 -5.02 5.13 -10.27
N MET A 137 -4.84 6.43 -9.97
CA MET A 137 -5.94 7.29 -9.52
C MET A 137 -7.03 7.41 -10.58
N THR A 138 -6.64 7.52 -11.85
CA THR A 138 -7.59 7.56 -12.97
C THR A 138 -8.42 6.28 -13.06
N TRP A 139 -7.79 5.12 -12.87
CA TRP A 139 -8.49 3.83 -12.85
C TRP A 139 -9.45 3.73 -11.66
N VAL A 140 -8.99 4.07 -10.46
CA VAL A 140 -9.80 4.06 -9.23
C VAL A 140 -11.03 4.96 -9.37
N LEU A 141 -10.88 6.15 -9.95
CA LEU A 141 -11.99 7.07 -10.18
C LEU A 141 -12.99 6.57 -11.24
N LYS A 142 -12.61 5.64 -12.13
CA LYS A 142 -13.54 4.98 -13.07
C LYS A 142 -14.39 3.90 -12.38
N MET A 143 -14.01 3.43 -11.20
CA MET A 143 -14.79 2.47 -10.40
C MET A 143 -15.95 3.14 -9.63
N ARG A 144 -16.15 4.45 -9.79
CA ARG A 144 -17.21 5.19 -9.09
C ARG A 144 -18.59 4.99 -9.71
N ARG A 145 -19.62 4.96 -8.85
CA ARG A 145 -21.02 5.13 -9.23
C ARG A 145 -21.34 6.60 -9.50
N ASN A 146 -22.54 6.85 -10.01
CA ASN A 146 -23.06 8.20 -10.25
C ASN A 146 -23.16 9.05 -8.97
N ASP A 147 -23.32 8.42 -7.80
CA ASP A 147 -23.35 9.10 -6.50
C ASP A 147 -21.94 9.37 -5.91
N GLY A 148 -20.88 8.98 -6.64
CA GLY A 148 -19.48 9.13 -6.22
C GLY A 148 -18.92 7.97 -5.40
N THR A 149 -19.74 6.99 -4.99
CA THR A 149 -19.28 5.81 -4.26
C THR A 149 -18.35 4.97 -5.12
N ILE A 150 -17.15 4.68 -4.65
CA ILE A 150 -16.18 3.83 -5.37
C ILE A 150 -16.42 2.37 -5.00
N LEU A 151 -16.70 1.54 -6.02
CA LEU A 151 -17.00 0.12 -5.87
C LEU A 151 -15.74 -0.67 -5.54
N TRP A 152 -15.89 -1.72 -4.74
CA TRP A 152 -14.74 -2.42 -4.15
C TRP A 152 -13.85 -3.04 -5.22
N ALA A 153 -14.38 -3.93 -6.05
CA ALA A 153 -13.57 -4.74 -6.95
C ALA A 153 -14.31 -5.12 -8.23
N ARG A 154 -13.55 -5.71 -9.16
CA ARG A 154 -14.05 -6.39 -10.36
C ARG A 154 -13.14 -7.55 -10.72
N GLU A 155 -13.69 -8.52 -11.46
CA GLU A 155 -12.85 -9.45 -12.21
C GLU A 155 -12.24 -8.74 -13.43
N GLU A 156 -11.10 -9.25 -13.91
CA GLU A 156 -10.27 -8.60 -14.93
C GLU A 156 -11.05 -8.08 -16.15
N ASN A 157 -12.01 -8.86 -16.65
CA ASN A 157 -12.78 -8.56 -17.85
C ASN A 157 -14.28 -8.35 -17.58
N GLU A 158 -14.65 -8.09 -16.33
CA GLU A 158 -16.04 -7.94 -15.92
C GLU A 158 -16.36 -6.52 -15.46
N LYS A 159 -17.67 -6.29 -15.23
CA LYS A 159 -18.13 -5.04 -14.63
C LYS A 159 -17.76 -5.01 -13.14
N PRO A 160 -17.58 -3.81 -12.57
CA PRO A 160 -17.49 -3.66 -11.11
C PRO A 160 -18.62 -4.34 -10.38
N TRP A 161 -18.30 -4.95 -9.24
CA TRP A 161 -19.28 -5.48 -8.30
C TRP A 161 -20.20 -4.36 -7.80
N ASP A 162 -21.38 -4.71 -7.29
CA ASP A 162 -22.44 -3.76 -6.95
C ASP A 162 -22.36 -3.18 -5.53
N TYR A 163 -21.29 -3.48 -4.79
CA TYR A 163 -21.08 -3.03 -3.42
C TYR A 163 -19.69 -2.41 -3.19
N ALA A 164 -19.60 -1.63 -2.12
CA ALA A 164 -18.40 -0.94 -1.69
C ALA A 164 -18.11 -1.26 -0.21
N LEU A 165 -16.84 -1.30 0.15
CA LEU A 165 -16.40 -1.48 1.54
C LEU A 165 -16.17 -0.11 2.18
N LEU A 166 -16.71 0.12 3.38
CA LEU A 166 -16.48 1.36 4.12
C LEU A 166 -15.00 1.61 4.38
N THR A 167 -14.26 0.57 4.73
CA THR A 167 -12.80 0.61 4.94
C THR A 167 -12.07 0.89 3.63
N GLY A 168 -12.47 0.23 2.53
CA GLY A 168 -11.94 0.47 1.19
C GLY A 168 -12.14 1.92 0.75
N CYS A 169 -13.36 2.45 0.84
CA CYS A 169 -13.64 3.85 0.52
C CYS A 169 -12.87 4.84 1.40
N SER A 170 -12.68 4.52 2.69
CA SER A 170 -11.90 5.36 3.60
C SER A 170 -10.43 5.42 3.20
N SER A 171 -9.85 4.27 2.82
CA SER A 171 -8.48 4.19 2.30
C SER A 171 -8.33 4.94 0.98
N ILE A 172 -9.24 4.73 0.03
CA ILE A 172 -9.23 5.40 -1.27
C ILE A 172 -9.32 6.92 -1.10
N ARG A 173 -10.19 7.41 -0.21
CA ARG A 173 -10.27 8.84 0.10
C ARG A 173 -8.94 9.38 0.61
N HIS A 174 -8.27 8.64 1.50
CA HIS A 174 -6.96 9.04 2.01
C HIS A 174 -5.91 9.08 0.89
N ALA A 175 -5.85 8.05 0.06
CA ALA A 175 -4.94 7.97 -1.08
C ALA A 175 -5.17 9.09 -2.11
N LEU A 176 -6.43 9.44 -2.41
CA LEU A 176 -6.75 10.56 -3.32
C LEU A 176 -6.28 11.91 -2.77
N ILE A 177 -6.41 12.13 -1.46
CA ILE A 177 -5.87 13.33 -0.80
C ILE A 177 -4.34 13.35 -0.91
N SER A 178 -3.69 12.21 -0.65
CA SER A 178 -2.24 12.07 -0.78
C SER A 178 -1.76 12.35 -2.21
N ALA A 179 -2.42 11.78 -3.22
CA ALA A 179 -2.13 12.03 -4.63
C ALA A 179 -2.32 13.52 -5.00
N SER A 180 -3.37 14.17 -4.50
CA SER A 180 -3.58 15.61 -4.71
C SER A 180 -2.46 16.47 -4.10
N LYS A 181 -1.91 16.08 -2.94
CA LYS A 181 -0.75 16.76 -2.36
C LYS A 181 0.52 16.56 -3.18
N ILE A 182 0.74 15.36 -3.72
CA ILE A 182 1.86 15.08 -4.65
C ILE A 182 1.70 15.97 -5.89
N ALA A 183 0.51 16.06 -6.47
CA ALA A 183 0.21 16.91 -7.62
C ALA A 183 0.60 18.38 -7.36
N ALA A 184 0.27 18.89 -6.17
CA ALA A 184 0.65 20.24 -5.75
C ALA A 184 2.17 20.41 -5.61
N VAL A 185 2.89 19.44 -5.03
CA VAL A 185 4.36 19.46 -4.95
C VAL A 185 5.02 19.46 -6.34
N LEU A 186 4.43 18.73 -7.29
CA LEU A 186 4.95 18.64 -8.65
C LEU A 186 4.58 19.84 -9.51
N ASN A 187 3.56 20.62 -9.13
CA ASN A 187 2.93 21.68 -9.92
C ASN A 187 2.22 21.12 -11.16
N THR A 188 1.52 20.02 -10.97
CA THR A 188 0.70 19.35 -11.99
C THR A 188 -0.74 19.38 -11.50
N ALA A 189 -1.51 20.39 -11.91
CA ALA A 189 -2.93 20.54 -11.59
C ALA A 189 -3.69 21.01 -12.83
#